data_AF-A0A535IN45-F1
#
_entry.id   AF-A0A535IN45-F1
#
_cell.length_a   1.000
_cell.length_b   1.000
_cell.length_c   1.000
_cell.angle_alpha   90.00
_cell.angle_beta   90.00
_cell.angle_gamma   90.00
#
_symmetry.space_group_name_H-M   'P 1'
#
loop_
_entity.id
_entity.type
_entity.pdbx_description
1 polymer ?
#
loop_
_entity_poly.entity_id
_entity_poly.type
_entity_poly.pdbx_seq_one_letter_code
_entity_poly.pdbx_strand_id
1 'polypeptide(L)'
;NITVDVPLGEFVVVTGVSGSGKSTLITDILYRKLAHVFYRAHDRPGAHDAIDGLEYLDKVIDIDQSPIGRTPRSNPATYTNAFTGIRELFAQVPESRIRGYQAGRFSFNVKGGRCEACKGEGIVKIEMNFLPDVYVPCEVCKGKRYNREALEIHYKGKNIADVLNMTVEEAMGFFANVPSIYNKMKTLNEVGLGYMRLGQPATTLSGGEAQRVKLATELSRRATGRTMYILDEPTTGLHFADVDRLLQVLQRLVDNGNSIVVIEHNMEVIKSADWIIDLGPAGGDDGGEVIAQGTPEEVAENEQSFTGYFLRRMFNEETAHAIAHHTENQVVIGQGLS
;
A
#
# COMPACT_ATOMS: atom_id res chain seq x y z
N ASN A 1 28.53 7.48 -12.25
CA ASN A 1 29.15 6.27 -11.67
C ASN A 1 29.16 6.47 -10.17
N ILE A 2 28.09 6.09 -9.47
CA ILE A 2 27.87 6.39 -8.06
C ILE A 2 27.97 5.13 -7.21
N THR A 3 28.34 5.30 -5.95
CA THR A 3 28.27 4.27 -4.91
C THR A 3 27.38 4.81 -3.80
N VAL A 4 26.43 3.99 -3.35
CA VAL A 4 25.42 4.37 -2.36
C VAL A 4 25.25 3.24 -1.36
N ASP A 5 25.28 3.57 -0.08
CA ASP A 5 24.96 2.63 1.00
C ASP A 5 23.48 2.79 1.38
N VAL A 6 22.74 1.69 1.48
CA VAL A 6 21.34 1.68 1.94
C VAL A 6 21.30 0.94 3.28
N PRO A 7 21.11 1.65 4.41
CA PRO A 7 21.02 1.00 5.71
C PRO A 7 19.81 0.06 5.78
N LEU A 8 19.98 -1.08 6.43
CA LEU A 8 18.93 -2.10 6.58
C LEU A 8 18.28 -1.99 7.96
N GLY A 9 16.99 -2.34 8.04
CA GLY A 9 16.20 -2.19 9.27
C GLY A 9 15.81 -0.74 9.58
N GLU A 10 15.93 0.15 8.60
CA GLU A 10 15.62 1.57 8.70
C GLU A 10 14.59 2.02 7.66
N PHE A 11 13.95 3.16 7.93
CA PHE A 11 13.14 3.90 6.98
C PHE A 11 14.00 4.84 6.13
N VAL A 12 14.36 4.39 4.93
CA VAL A 12 15.19 5.14 3.99
C VAL A 12 14.34 5.89 2.97
N VAL A 13 14.63 7.17 2.75
CA VAL A 13 13.98 7.99 1.72
C VAL A 13 14.98 8.47 0.69
N VAL A 14 14.67 8.27 -0.58
CA VAL A 14 15.47 8.74 -1.72
C VAL A 14 14.81 9.99 -2.29
N THR A 15 15.55 11.08 -2.25
CA THR A 15 15.10 12.43 -2.62
C THR A 15 15.91 12.98 -3.79
N GLY A 16 15.55 14.18 -4.24
CA GLY A 16 16.20 14.84 -5.37
C GLY A 16 15.20 15.35 -6.39
N VAL A 17 15.62 16.29 -7.24
CA VAL A 17 14.76 16.90 -8.27
C VAL A 17 14.25 15.88 -9.30
N SER A 18 13.19 16.23 -10.03
CA SER A 18 12.69 15.35 -11.11
C SER A 18 13.79 15.11 -12.16
N GLY A 19 13.98 13.85 -12.55
CA GLY A 19 15.05 13.47 -13.47
C GLY A 19 16.45 13.31 -12.85
N SER A 20 16.61 13.41 -11.52
CA SER A 20 17.91 13.22 -10.85
C SER A 20 18.42 11.77 -10.80
N GLY A 21 17.60 10.81 -11.23
CA GLY A 21 17.96 9.38 -11.28
C GLY A 21 17.38 8.50 -10.17
N LYS A 22 16.45 9.00 -9.34
CA LYS A 22 15.83 8.25 -8.22
C LYS A 22 15.26 6.89 -8.64
N SER A 23 14.33 6.88 -9.60
CA SER A 23 13.70 5.63 -10.09
C SER A 23 14.71 4.74 -10.83
N THR A 24 15.73 5.32 -11.46
CA THR A 24 16.81 4.54 -12.09
C THR A 24 17.63 3.80 -11.03
N LEU A 25 18.01 4.47 -9.94
CA LEU A 25 18.76 3.86 -8.84
C LEU A 25 17.93 2.79 -8.12
N ILE A 26 16.70 3.12 -7.72
CA ILE A 26 15.89 2.28 -6.85
C ILE A 26 15.09 1.22 -7.62
N THR A 27 14.38 1.61 -8.68
CA THR A 27 13.50 0.70 -9.41
C THR A 27 14.26 -0.07 -10.48
N ASP A 28 15.03 0.60 -11.33
CA ASP A 28 15.69 -0.05 -12.48
C ASP A 28 16.96 -0.84 -12.10
N ILE A 29 17.69 -0.41 -11.06
CA ILE A 29 18.92 -1.08 -10.60
C ILE A 29 18.63 -1.92 -9.36
N LEU A 30 18.35 -1.31 -8.21
CA LEU A 30 18.26 -2.01 -6.93
C LEU A 30 17.14 -3.07 -6.92
N TYR A 31 15.89 -2.67 -7.17
CA TYR A 31 14.75 -3.59 -7.18
C TYR A 31 14.93 -4.71 -8.20
N ARG A 32 15.25 -4.39 -9.45
CA ARG A 32 15.43 -5.42 -10.49
C ARG A 32 16.57 -6.39 -10.16
N LYS A 33 17.68 -5.91 -9.59
CA LYS A 33 18.77 -6.78 -9.18
C LYS A 33 18.34 -7.72 -8.05
N LEU A 34 17.67 -7.20 -7.02
CA LEU A 34 17.12 -8.01 -5.94
C LEU A 34 16.07 -9.02 -6.43
N ALA A 35 15.18 -8.61 -7.33
CA ALA A 35 14.16 -9.47 -7.92
C ALA A 35 14.77 -10.57 -8.80
N HIS A 36 15.84 -10.25 -9.53
CA HIS A 36 16.60 -11.24 -10.29
C HIS A 36 17.25 -12.29 -9.36
N VAL A 37 17.78 -11.87 -8.22
CA VAL A 37 18.42 -12.77 -7.24
C VAL A 37 17.39 -13.62 -6.49
N PHE A 38 16.36 -13.01 -5.90
CA PHE A 38 15.40 -13.71 -5.04
C PHE A 38 14.30 -14.44 -5.80
N TYR A 39 13.91 -13.95 -6.98
CA TYR A 39 12.77 -14.49 -7.73
C TYR A 39 13.11 -14.99 -9.12
N ARG A 40 14.37 -14.89 -9.56
CA ARG A 40 14.80 -15.22 -10.93
C ARG A 40 13.99 -14.45 -11.99
N ALA A 41 13.65 -13.20 -11.68
CA ALA A 41 12.96 -12.31 -12.61
C ALA A 41 13.78 -12.16 -13.91
N HIS A 42 13.10 -12.06 -15.05
CA HIS A 42 13.74 -11.96 -16.37
C HIS A 42 14.20 -10.54 -16.72
N ASP A 43 13.66 -9.54 -16.04
CA ASP A 43 14.01 -8.15 -16.28
C ASP A 43 15.48 -7.91 -15.95
N ARG A 44 16.21 -7.35 -16.91
CA ARG A 44 17.62 -7.04 -16.73
C ARG A 44 17.75 -5.80 -15.85
N PRO A 45 18.52 -5.86 -14.75
CA PRO A 45 18.85 -4.67 -13.98
C PRO A 45 19.63 -3.67 -14.83
N GLY A 46 19.52 -2.38 -14.50
CA GLY A 46 20.37 -1.33 -15.07
C GLY A 46 21.86 -1.60 -14.84
N ALA A 47 22.71 -0.89 -15.58
CA ALA A 47 24.17 -1.05 -15.47
C ALA A 47 24.65 -0.70 -14.06
N HIS A 48 25.35 -1.64 -13.42
CA HIS A 48 25.98 -1.50 -12.11
C HIS A 48 27.13 -2.51 -12.00
N ASP A 49 28.11 -2.24 -11.15
CA ASP A 49 29.26 -3.12 -10.93
C ASP A 49 28.92 -4.27 -9.99
N ALA A 50 28.46 -3.96 -8.77
CA ALA A 50 28.08 -4.93 -7.75
C ALA A 50 26.99 -4.38 -6.82
N ILE A 51 26.30 -5.28 -6.12
CA ILE A 51 25.45 -4.97 -4.95
C ILE A 51 25.85 -5.97 -3.87
N ASP A 52 26.44 -5.46 -2.79
CA ASP A 52 26.87 -6.24 -1.63
C ASP A 52 25.79 -6.26 -0.53
N GLY A 53 25.89 -7.18 0.43
CA GLY A 53 24.94 -7.29 1.56
C GLY A 53 23.61 -7.98 1.22
N LEU A 54 23.52 -8.65 0.06
CA LEU A 54 22.33 -9.41 -0.34
C LEU A 54 21.99 -10.54 0.64
N GLU A 55 23.00 -11.07 1.34
CA GLU A 55 22.87 -12.11 2.34
C GLU A 55 22.05 -11.69 3.57
N TYR A 56 21.82 -10.38 3.78
CA TYR A 56 21.01 -9.88 4.91
C TYR A 56 19.52 -9.87 4.61
N LEU A 57 19.12 -10.01 3.33
CA LEU A 57 17.73 -9.97 2.87
C LEU A 57 17.28 -11.33 2.37
N ASP A 58 16.01 -11.66 2.63
CA ASP A 58 15.37 -12.89 2.13
C ASP A 58 14.44 -12.61 0.94
N LYS A 59 13.95 -11.37 0.81
CA LYS A 59 12.97 -10.96 -0.20
C LYS A 59 12.95 -9.45 -0.42
N VAL A 60 12.57 -9.04 -1.64
CA VAL A 60 12.27 -7.65 -2.00
C VAL A 60 10.81 -7.54 -2.46
N ILE A 61 10.11 -6.47 -2.09
CA ILE A 61 8.72 -6.26 -2.48
C ILE A 61 8.57 -4.83 -2.98
N ASP A 62 8.21 -4.69 -4.24
CA ASP A 62 7.82 -3.42 -4.84
C ASP A 62 6.33 -3.17 -4.63
N ILE A 63 6.00 -2.02 -4.04
CA ILE A 63 4.63 -1.54 -3.81
C ILE A 63 4.42 -0.27 -4.63
N ASP A 64 4.14 -0.51 -5.91
CA ASP A 64 3.84 0.52 -6.90
C ASP A 64 2.33 0.80 -7.01
N GLN A 65 1.99 1.83 -7.78
CA GLN A 65 0.60 2.22 -8.06
C GLN A 65 -0.06 1.39 -9.18
N SER A 66 0.61 0.34 -9.69
CA SER A 66 0.01 -0.50 -10.72
C SER A 66 -1.26 -1.21 -10.21
N PRO A 67 -2.25 -1.48 -11.09
CA PRO A 67 -3.49 -2.12 -10.67
C PRO A 67 -3.27 -3.48 -9.99
N ILE A 68 -3.96 -3.75 -8.88
CA ILE A 68 -3.92 -5.06 -8.19
C ILE A 68 -4.48 -6.22 -9.04
N GLY A 69 -5.14 -5.90 -10.16
CA GLY A 69 -5.59 -6.85 -11.15
C GLY A 69 -6.22 -6.15 -12.35
N ARG A 70 -6.13 -6.80 -13.51
CA ARG A 70 -6.64 -6.26 -14.79
C ARG A 70 -8.06 -6.69 -15.12
N THR A 71 -8.73 -7.41 -14.22
CA THR A 71 -10.07 -7.95 -14.45
C THR A 71 -11.01 -7.63 -13.29
N PRO A 72 -12.32 -7.57 -13.52
CA PRO A 72 -13.32 -7.36 -12.47
C PRO A 72 -13.37 -8.49 -11.41
N ARG A 73 -12.70 -9.62 -11.66
CA ARG A 73 -12.59 -10.74 -10.71
C ARG A 73 -11.62 -10.46 -9.59
N SER A 74 -10.66 -9.54 -9.82
CA SER A 74 -9.76 -9.06 -8.78
C SER A 74 -10.46 -7.96 -8.00
N ASN A 75 -10.33 -7.99 -6.68
CA ASN A 75 -10.89 -7.01 -5.74
C ASN A 75 -10.11 -7.09 -4.41
N PRO A 76 -10.27 -6.12 -3.49
CA PRO A 76 -9.55 -6.07 -2.22
C PRO A 76 -9.66 -7.37 -1.41
N ALA A 77 -10.84 -7.98 -1.35
CA ALA A 77 -11.04 -9.22 -0.58
C ALA A 77 -10.29 -10.41 -1.18
N THR A 78 -10.24 -10.53 -2.51
CA THR A 78 -9.45 -11.57 -3.18
C THR A 78 -7.94 -11.34 -3.06
N TYR A 79 -7.49 -10.09 -3.20
CA TYR A 79 -6.06 -9.74 -3.21
C TYR A 79 -5.42 -9.96 -1.83
N THR A 80 -6.09 -9.50 -0.77
CA THR A 80 -5.69 -9.75 0.63
C THR A 80 -5.91 -11.20 1.07
N ASN A 81 -6.46 -12.04 0.19
CA ASN A 81 -6.89 -13.41 0.48
C ASN A 81 -7.92 -13.50 1.64
N ALA A 82 -8.59 -12.40 2.00
CA ALA A 82 -9.67 -12.42 3.00
C ALA A 82 -10.88 -13.23 2.51
N PHE A 83 -11.11 -13.17 1.20
CA PHE A 83 -12.22 -13.87 0.57
C PHE A 83 -12.16 -15.39 0.72
N THR A 84 -10.98 -15.98 0.88
CA THR A 84 -10.85 -17.41 1.17
C THR A 84 -11.46 -17.78 2.52
N GLY A 85 -11.10 -17.06 3.58
CA GLY A 85 -11.70 -17.27 4.90
C GLY A 85 -13.21 -17.01 4.91
N ILE A 86 -13.68 -16.00 4.17
CA ILE A 86 -15.12 -15.73 4.01
C ILE A 86 -15.83 -16.93 3.36
N ARG A 87 -15.28 -17.49 2.27
CA ARG A 87 -15.89 -18.65 1.58
C ARG A 87 -15.92 -19.90 2.44
N GLU A 88 -14.84 -20.14 3.19
CA GLU A 88 -14.77 -21.25 4.15
C GLU A 88 -15.82 -21.12 5.25
N LEU A 89 -16.01 -19.92 5.78
CA LEU A 89 -17.05 -19.62 6.76
C LEU A 89 -18.45 -19.91 6.20
N PHE A 90 -18.77 -19.46 4.98
CA PHE A 90 -20.06 -19.73 4.34
C PHE A 90 -20.30 -21.23 4.09
N ALA A 91 -19.26 -22.00 3.79
CA ALA A 91 -19.35 -23.46 3.66
C ALA A 91 -19.66 -24.17 4.99
N GLN A 92 -19.31 -23.55 6.12
CA GLN A 92 -19.54 -24.12 7.44
C GLN A 92 -20.95 -23.85 8.01
N VAL A 93 -21.73 -22.96 7.39
CA VAL A 93 -23.12 -22.67 7.77
C VAL A 93 -23.99 -23.96 7.71
N PRO A 94 -24.91 -24.21 8.67
CA PRO A 94 -25.68 -25.46 8.72
C PRO A 94 -26.41 -25.81 7.42
N GLU A 95 -27.06 -24.82 6.80
CA GLU A 95 -27.77 -24.96 5.52
C GLU A 95 -26.82 -25.36 4.38
N SER A 96 -25.60 -24.82 4.37
CA SER A 96 -24.55 -25.22 3.42
C SER A 96 -24.15 -26.67 3.62
N ARG A 97 -23.96 -27.11 4.87
CA ARG A 97 -23.58 -28.49 5.18
C ARG A 97 -24.66 -29.49 4.76
N ILE A 98 -25.93 -29.18 5.03
CA ILE A 98 -27.08 -30.01 4.62
C ILE A 98 -27.14 -30.15 3.09
N ARG A 99 -26.88 -29.06 2.36
CA ARG A 99 -26.85 -29.06 0.89
C ARG A 99 -25.54 -29.58 0.28
N GLY A 100 -24.56 -29.96 1.10
CA GLY A 100 -23.24 -30.43 0.65
C GLY A 100 -22.37 -29.34 0.00
N TYR A 101 -22.64 -28.06 0.25
CA TYR A 101 -21.91 -26.95 -0.34
C TYR A 101 -20.54 -26.75 0.29
N GLN A 102 -19.50 -26.79 -0.54
CA GLN A 102 -18.12 -26.51 -0.17
C GLN A 102 -17.75 -25.05 -0.46
N ALA A 103 -16.58 -24.59 0.00
CA ALA A 103 -16.08 -23.22 -0.23
C ALA A 103 -16.02 -22.83 -1.72
N GLY A 104 -15.91 -23.79 -2.63
CA GLY A 104 -15.98 -23.57 -4.07
C GLY A 104 -17.34 -23.06 -4.56
N ARG A 105 -18.45 -23.43 -3.89
CA ARG A 105 -19.80 -22.91 -4.19
C ARG A 105 -19.87 -21.39 -4.03
N PHE A 106 -19.12 -20.85 -3.07
CA PHE A 106 -19.10 -19.42 -2.77
C PHE A 106 -17.98 -18.66 -3.49
N SER A 107 -17.37 -19.27 -4.52
CA SER A 107 -16.37 -18.60 -5.34
C SER A 107 -16.97 -18.21 -6.69
N PHE A 108 -16.95 -16.91 -7.01
CA PHE A 108 -17.34 -16.44 -8.34
C PHE A 108 -16.34 -16.84 -9.44
N ASN A 109 -15.16 -17.36 -9.09
CA ASN A 109 -14.12 -17.73 -10.06
C ASN A 109 -14.30 -19.16 -10.63
N VAL A 110 -15.06 -20.03 -9.98
CA VAL A 110 -15.25 -21.43 -10.41
C VAL A 110 -16.72 -21.73 -10.70
N LYS A 111 -16.95 -22.72 -11.57
CA LYS A 111 -18.31 -23.23 -11.85
C LYS A 111 -18.94 -23.80 -10.57
N GLY A 112 -20.26 -23.70 -10.47
CA GLY A 112 -21.03 -24.27 -9.37
C GLY A 112 -22.02 -23.26 -8.79
N GLY A 113 -21.54 -22.29 -8.01
CA GLY A 113 -22.39 -21.26 -7.41
C GLY A 113 -22.34 -19.88 -8.07
N ARG A 114 -21.38 -19.64 -8.97
CA ARG A 114 -21.32 -18.38 -9.73
C ARG A 114 -22.48 -18.25 -10.71
N CYS A 115 -22.76 -17.02 -11.15
CA CYS A 115 -23.63 -16.78 -12.28
C CYS A 115 -22.91 -17.18 -13.58
N GLU A 116 -23.45 -18.14 -14.32
CA GLU A 116 -22.82 -18.60 -15.58
C GLU A 116 -23.00 -17.61 -16.74
N ALA A 117 -24.05 -16.77 -16.72
CA ALA A 117 -24.28 -15.77 -17.76
C ALA A 117 -23.15 -14.74 -17.87
N CYS A 118 -22.65 -14.25 -16.74
CA CYS A 118 -21.49 -13.34 -16.67
C CYS A 118 -20.20 -14.04 -16.21
N LYS A 119 -20.18 -15.38 -16.14
CA LYS A 119 -19.06 -16.18 -15.64
C LYS A 119 -18.51 -15.70 -14.28
N GLY A 120 -19.39 -15.16 -13.43
CA GLY A 120 -19.06 -14.66 -12.09
C GLY A 120 -18.52 -13.22 -12.02
N GLU A 121 -18.42 -12.50 -13.13
CA GLU A 121 -17.92 -11.10 -13.12
C GLU A 121 -18.94 -10.11 -12.56
N GLY A 122 -20.23 -10.42 -12.72
CA GLY A 122 -21.34 -9.56 -12.30
C GLY A 122 -21.61 -8.40 -13.26
N ILE A 123 -20.69 -8.13 -14.17
CA ILE A 123 -20.80 -7.17 -15.25
C ILE A 123 -20.59 -7.86 -16.59
N VAL A 124 -21.07 -7.25 -17.67
CA VAL A 124 -20.85 -7.67 -19.05
C VAL A 124 -20.19 -6.52 -19.78
N LYS A 125 -19.10 -6.81 -20.48
CA LYS A 125 -18.37 -5.86 -21.30
C LYS A 125 -19.09 -5.70 -22.63
N ILE A 126 -19.47 -4.47 -22.98
CA ILE A 126 -20.00 -4.09 -24.29
C ILE A 126 -18.86 -3.42 -25.05
N GLU A 127 -18.42 -4.07 -26.12
CA GLU A 127 -17.38 -3.53 -26.98
C GLU A 127 -17.93 -2.42 -27.87
N MET A 128 -17.22 -1.29 -27.86
CA MET A 128 -17.58 -0.11 -28.64
C MET A 128 -16.49 0.14 -29.68
N ASN A 129 -16.87 0.39 -30.93
CA ASN A 129 -15.90 0.50 -32.03
C ASN A 129 -14.97 1.72 -31.94
N PHE A 130 -15.42 2.80 -31.29
CA PHE A 130 -14.70 4.09 -31.26
C PHE A 130 -14.63 4.72 -29.87
N LEU A 131 -15.21 4.06 -28.87
CA LEU A 131 -15.25 4.54 -27.49
C LEU A 131 -14.66 3.48 -26.56
N PRO A 132 -14.20 3.86 -25.36
CA PRO A 132 -13.84 2.87 -24.35
C PRO A 132 -14.99 1.90 -24.09
N ASP A 133 -14.64 0.64 -23.87
CA ASP A 133 -15.60 -0.41 -23.58
C ASP A 133 -16.46 -0.06 -22.36
N VAL A 134 -17.76 -0.31 -22.46
CA VAL A 134 -18.71 0.00 -21.39
C VAL A 134 -19.03 -1.27 -20.62
N TYR A 135 -19.03 -1.19 -19.30
CA TYR A 135 -19.41 -2.31 -18.43
C TYR A 135 -20.81 -2.10 -17.90
N VAL A 136 -21.72 -3.02 -18.22
CA VAL A 136 -23.09 -2.99 -17.70
C VAL A 136 -23.31 -4.10 -16.67
N PRO A 137 -24.13 -3.89 -15.62
CA PRO A 137 -24.50 -4.96 -14.72
C PRO A 137 -25.13 -6.14 -15.48
N CYS A 138 -24.74 -7.36 -15.15
CA CYS A 138 -25.33 -8.57 -15.74
C CYS A 138 -26.83 -8.62 -15.44
N GLU A 139 -27.66 -8.78 -16.47
CA GLU A 139 -29.12 -8.78 -16.34
C GLU A 139 -29.66 -9.96 -15.51
N VAL A 140 -28.95 -11.09 -15.53
CA VAL A 140 -29.35 -12.33 -14.82
C VAL A 140 -29.12 -12.22 -13.32
N CYS A 141 -27.89 -11.92 -12.89
CA CYS A 141 -27.56 -11.84 -11.46
C CYS A 141 -27.65 -10.41 -10.89
N LYS A 142 -27.92 -9.40 -11.72
CA LYS A 142 -27.99 -7.98 -11.34
C LYS A 142 -26.76 -7.52 -10.55
N GLY A 143 -25.56 -7.86 -11.04
CA GLY A 143 -24.30 -7.53 -10.35
C GLY A 143 -23.89 -8.46 -9.22
N LYS A 144 -24.76 -9.36 -8.73
CA LYS A 144 -24.48 -10.20 -7.55
C LYS A 144 -23.43 -11.29 -7.75
N ARG A 145 -22.98 -11.58 -8.98
CA ARG A 145 -21.96 -12.60 -9.33
C ARG A 145 -22.32 -14.07 -9.08
N TYR A 146 -23.42 -14.37 -8.39
CA TYR A 146 -23.82 -15.73 -8.01
C TYR A 146 -25.19 -16.14 -8.57
N ASN A 147 -25.43 -17.45 -8.62
CA ASN A 147 -26.76 -18.01 -8.86
C ASN A 147 -27.64 -17.93 -7.60
N ARG A 148 -28.94 -18.16 -7.79
CA ARG A 148 -29.94 -18.04 -6.72
C ARG A 148 -29.65 -18.97 -5.56
N GLU A 149 -29.26 -20.21 -5.84
CA GLU A 149 -29.08 -21.24 -4.81
C GLU A 149 -27.89 -20.94 -3.89
N ALA A 150 -26.84 -20.28 -4.40
CA ALA A 150 -25.73 -19.80 -3.58
C ALA A 150 -26.13 -18.58 -2.73
N LEU A 151 -26.99 -17.71 -3.25
CA LEU A 151 -27.49 -16.51 -2.56
C LEU A 151 -28.53 -16.83 -1.47
N GLU A 152 -29.08 -18.04 -1.43
CA GLU A 152 -29.98 -18.48 -0.36
C GLU A 152 -29.25 -18.80 0.95
N ILE A 153 -27.93 -18.97 0.92
CA ILE A 153 -27.12 -19.22 2.11
C ILE A 153 -26.79 -17.88 2.77
N HIS A 154 -27.12 -17.77 4.06
CA HIS A 154 -26.91 -16.56 4.84
C HIS A 154 -26.03 -16.85 6.05
N TYR A 155 -25.09 -15.96 6.31
CA TYR A 155 -24.38 -15.86 7.58
C TYR A 155 -24.79 -14.55 8.24
N LYS A 156 -25.26 -14.59 9.50
CA LYS A 156 -25.81 -13.43 10.22
C LYS A 156 -26.80 -12.59 9.37
N GLY A 157 -27.68 -13.26 8.63
CA GLY A 157 -28.69 -12.62 7.78
C GLY A 157 -28.19 -11.99 6.49
N LYS A 158 -26.93 -12.20 6.10
CA LYS A 158 -26.32 -11.67 4.87
C LYS A 158 -25.83 -12.81 3.97
N ASN A 159 -26.15 -12.75 2.69
CA ASN A 159 -25.59 -13.70 1.72
C ASN A 159 -24.17 -13.27 1.27
N ILE A 160 -23.50 -14.10 0.49
CA ILE A 160 -22.12 -13.86 0.06
C ILE A 160 -21.96 -12.59 -0.80
N ALA A 161 -22.98 -12.23 -1.58
CA ALA A 161 -22.95 -11.00 -2.39
C ALA A 161 -23.15 -9.76 -1.52
N ASP A 162 -24.01 -9.83 -0.50
CA ASP A 162 -24.18 -8.74 0.46
C ASP A 162 -22.87 -8.46 1.21
N VAL A 163 -22.16 -9.52 1.61
CA VAL A 163 -20.84 -9.40 2.27
C VAL A 163 -19.82 -8.72 1.34
N LEU A 164 -19.76 -9.10 0.06
CA LEU A 164 -18.88 -8.45 -0.91
C LEU A 164 -19.25 -6.98 -1.16
N ASN A 165 -20.48 -6.57 -0.85
CA ASN A 165 -20.92 -5.19 -1.00
C ASN A 165 -20.73 -4.33 0.27
N MET A 166 -20.29 -4.93 1.38
CA MET A 166 -19.93 -4.20 2.60
C MET A 166 -18.66 -3.38 2.38
N THR A 167 -18.56 -2.24 3.06
CA THR A 167 -17.29 -1.54 3.21
C THR A 167 -16.34 -2.34 4.11
N VAL A 168 -15.04 -2.03 4.06
CA VAL A 168 -14.04 -2.62 4.96
C VAL A 168 -14.41 -2.39 6.42
N GLU A 169 -14.87 -1.19 6.75
CA GLU A 169 -15.29 -0.82 8.11
C GLU A 169 -16.52 -1.63 8.58
N GLU A 170 -17.54 -1.76 7.74
CA GLU A 170 -18.72 -2.60 8.02
C GLU A 170 -18.32 -4.07 8.19
N ALA A 171 -17.47 -4.58 7.30
CA ALA A 171 -16.98 -5.94 7.35
C ALA A 171 -16.14 -6.22 8.61
N MET A 172 -15.34 -5.25 9.05
CA MET A 172 -14.56 -5.35 10.28
C MET A 172 -15.48 -5.56 11.49
N GLY A 173 -16.57 -4.79 11.61
CA GLY A 173 -17.58 -5.02 12.65
C GLY A 173 -18.32 -6.35 12.49
N PHE A 174 -18.70 -6.70 11.27
CA PHE A 174 -19.46 -7.93 10.97
C PHE A 174 -18.68 -9.21 11.30
N PHE A 175 -17.37 -9.20 11.04
CA PHE A 175 -16.44 -10.32 11.27
C PHE A 175 -15.62 -10.20 12.55
N ALA A 176 -16.00 -9.35 13.51
CA ALA A 176 -15.26 -9.16 14.77
C ALA A 176 -14.90 -10.47 15.51
N ASN A 177 -15.76 -11.48 15.45
CA ASN A 177 -15.56 -12.78 16.09
C ASN A 177 -14.87 -13.83 15.18
N VAL A 178 -14.32 -13.42 14.04
CA VAL A 178 -13.60 -14.29 13.10
C VAL A 178 -12.21 -13.70 12.86
N PRO A 179 -11.23 -13.98 13.75
CA PRO A 179 -9.94 -13.27 13.77
C PRO A 179 -9.17 -13.28 12.45
N SER A 180 -9.23 -14.40 11.71
CA SER A 180 -8.54 -14.54 10.42
C SER A 180 -9.05 -13.59 9.33
N ILE A 181 -10.33 -13.20 9.40
CA ILE A 181 -10.95 -12.24 8.48
C ILE A 181 -10.83 -10.83 9.06
N TYR A 182 -11.14 -10.67 10.35
CA TYR A 182 -11.07 -9.40 11.07
C TYR A 182 -9.70 -8.72 10.91
N ASN A 183 -8.60 -9.45 11.14
CA ASN A 183 -7.26 -8.89 11.06
C ASN A 183 -6.93 -8.32 9.67
N LYS A 184 -7.47 -8.91 8.60
CA LYS A 184 -7.29 -8.41 7.23
C LYS A 184 -8.12 -7.16 6.94
N MET A 185 -9.32 -7.07 7.52
CA MET A 185 -10.13 -5.85 7.46
C MET A 185 -9.47 -4.72 8.27
N LYS A 186 -8.90 -5.07 9.42
CA LYS A 186 -8.16 -4.15 10.27
C LYS A 186 -6.97 -3.53 9.52
N THR A 187 -6.15 -4.33 8.85
CA THR A 187 -5.01 -3.79 8.07
C THR A 187 -5.47 -2.91 6.91
N LEU A 188 -6.53 -3.27 6.19
CA LEU A 188 -7.13 -2.42 5.16
C LEU A 188 -7.65 -1.09 5.74
N ASN A 189 -8.24 -1.13 6.93
CA ASN A 189 -8.74 0.08 7.58
C ASN A 189 -7.60 0.98 8.08
N GLU A 190 -6.54 0.40 8.64
CA GLU A 190 -5.34 1.11 9.12
C GLU A 190 -4.64 1.89 7.99
N VAL A 191 -4.62 1.36 6.76
CA VAL A 191 -4.10 2.08 5.59
C VAL A 191 -5.10 3.10 4.99
N GLY A 192 -6.23 3.35 5.66
CA GLY A 192 -7.22 4.36 5.24
C GLY A 192 -8.23 3.88 4.18
N LEU A 193 -8.39 2.57 3.97
CA LEU A 193 -9.35 2.02 3.00
C LEU A 193 -10.68 1.56 3.64
N GLY A 194 -11.04 2.10 4.80
CA GLY A 194 -12.27 1.74 5.53
C GLY A 194 -13.56 1.88 4.70
N TYR A 195 -13.61 2.87 3.82
CA TYR A 195 -14.75 3.17 2.94
C TYR A 195 -14.90 2.20 1.75
N MET A 196 -13.83 1.47 1.41
CA MET A 196 -13.78 0.66 0.20
C MET A 196 -14.65 -0.58 0.32
N ARG A 197 -15.38 -0.96 -0.73
CA ARG A 197 -16.16 -2.20 -0.71
C ARG A 197 -15.27 -3.42 -0.95
N LEU A 198 -15.53 -4.51 -0.23
CA LEU A 198 -14.74 -5.76 -0.32
C LEU A 198 -14.66 -6.32 -1.75
N GLY A 199 -15.78 -6.27 -2.48
CA GLY A 199 -15.93 -6.78 -3.84
C GLY A 199 -15.73 -5.73 -4.93
N GLN A 200 -15.29 -4.51 -4.58
CA GLN A 200 -15.02 -3.44 -5.55
C GLN A 200 -14.05 -3.92 -6.63
N PRO A 201 -14.42 -3.86 -7.91
CA PRO A 201 -13.55 -4.33 -8.98
C PRO A 201 -12.18 -3.61 -8.97
N ALA A 202 -11.10 -4.36 -9.13
CA ALA A 202 -9.74 -3.82 -9.18
C ALA A 202 -9.56 -2.78 -10.30
N THR A 203 -10.31 -2.91 -11.39
CA THR A 203 -10.29 -2.00 -12.55
C THR A 203 -10.87 -0.62 -12.24
N THR A 204 -11.56 -0.44 -11.11
CA THR A 204 -12.13 0.84 -10.69
C THR A 204 -11.37 1.46 -9.53
N LEU A 205 -10.25 0.87 -9.10
CA LEU A 205 -9.41 1.43 -8.04
C LEU A 205 -8.48 2.50 -8.61
N SER A 206 -8.24 3.55 -7.85
CA SER A 206 -7.16 4.50 -8.15
C SER A 206 -5.78 3.85 -7.92
N GLY A 207 -4.72 4.46 -8.46
CA GLY A 207 -3.35 4.01 -8.25
C GLY A 207 -2.98 3.94 -6.75
N GLY A 208 -3.26 5.01 -6.00
CA GLY A 208 -3.03 5.04 -4.55
C GLY A 208 -3.93 4.09 -3.76
N GLU A 209 -5.15 3.79 -4.21
CA GLU A 209 -5.98 2.72 -3.61
C GLU A 209 -5.37 1.34 -3.84
N ALA A 210 -4.92 1.05 -5.06
CA ALA A 210 -4.27 -0.21 -5.40
C ALA A 210 -2.99 -0.41 -4.58
N GLN A 211 -2.16 0.63 -4.47
CA GLN A 211 -0.94 0.63 -3.67
C GLN A 211 -1.22 0.34 -2.18
N ARG A 212 -2.22 1.01 -1.58
CA ARG A 212 -2.61 0.77 -0.19
C ARG A 212 -3.17 -0.64 0.04
N VAL A 213 -3.88 -1.24 -0.93
CA VAL A 213 -4.30 -2.66 -0.84
C VAL A 213 -3.08 -3.60 -0.83
N LYS A 214 -2.03 -3.33 -1.61
CA LYS A 214 -0.77 -4.10 -1.58
C LYS A 214 -0.08 -3.97 -0.23
N LEU A 215 0.05 -2.75 0.27
CA LEU A 215 0.64 -2.47 1.58
C LEU A 215 -0.11 -3.18 2.72
N ALA A 216 -1.45 -3.10 2.75
CA ALA A 216 -2.28 -3.81 3.73
C ALA A 216 -2.13 -5.34 3.64
N THR A 217 -1.88 -5.87 2.45
CA THR A 217 -1.64 -7.30 2.24
C THR A 217 -0.31 -7.72 2.86
N GLU A 218 0.74 -6.92 2.68
CA GLU A 218 2.05 -7.19 3.27
C GLU A 218 2.07 -7.06 4.79
N LEU A 219 1.41 -6.05 5.35
CA LEU A 219 1.19 -5.92 6.80
C LEU A 219 0.48 -7.12 7.42
N SER A 220 -0.39 -7.79 6.66
CA SER A 220 -1.14 -8.95 7.17
C SER A 220 -0.30 -10.25 7.18
N ARG A 221 0.86 -10.25 6.53
CA ARG A 221 1.77 -11.39 6.48
C ARG A 221 2.67 -11.39 7.72
N ARG A 222 3.14 -12.58 8.11
CA ARG A 222 4.16 -12.68 9.14
C ARG A 222 5.46 -12.09 8.61
N ALA A 223 6.02 -11.12 9.35
CA ALA A 223 7.30 -10.54 9.01
C ALA A 223 8.41 -11.59 9.13
N THR A 224 9.37 -11.54 8.21
CA THR A 224 10.64 -12.28 8.32
C THR A 224 11.71 -11.45 9.01
N GLY A 225 11.50 -10.12 9.14
CA GLY A 225 12.49 -9.17 9.63
C GLY A 225 13.68 -8.98 8.69
N ARG A 226 13.55 -9.42 7.43
CA ARG A 226 14.62 -9.44 6.42
C ARG A 226 14.06 -9.14 5.03
N THR A 227 13.03 -8.31 5.00
CA THR A 227 12.34 -7.88 3.77
C THR A 227 12.80 -6.48 3.42
N MET A 228 13.08 -6.22 2.15
CA MET A 228 13.18 -4.85 1.64
C MET A 228 11.89 -4.47 0.94
N TYR A 229 11.20 -3.46 1.43
CA TYR A 229 10.04 -2.85 0.77
C TYR A 229 10.49 -1.63 -0.03
N ILE A 230 10.10 -1.55 -1.29
CA ILE A 230 10.36 -0.41 -2.18
C ILE A 230 9.02 0.23 -2.52
N LEU A 231 8.89 1.53 -2.31
CA LEU A 231 7.69 2.28 -2.64
C LEU A 231 8.05 3.50 -3.49
N ASP A 232 7.30 3.70 -4.58
CA ASP A 232 7.43 4.86 -5.45
C ASP A 232 6.27 5.82 -5.20
N GLU A 233 6.60 7.03 -4.72
CA GLU A 233 5.69 8.13 -4.37
C GLU A 233 4.39 7.66 -3.68
N PRO A 234 4.47 7.01 -2.50
CA PRO A 234 3.30 6.47 -1.83
C PRO A 234 2.34 7.54 -1.30
N THR A 235 2.72 8.82 -1.28
CA THR A 235 1.84 9.93 -0.92
C THR A 235 1.09 10.58 -2.07
N THR A 236 1.30 10.16 -3.33
CA THR A 236 0.59 10.75 -4.47
C THR A 236 -0.92 10.66 -4.29
N GLY A 237 -1.59 11.82 -4.26
CA GLY A 237 -3.04 11.90 -4.13
C GLY A 237 -3.59 11.61 -2.74
N LEU A 238 -2.75 11.54 -1.71
CA LEU A 238 -3.19 11.46 -0.31
C LEU A 238 -3.42 12.85 0.28
N HIS A 239 -4.45 12.95 1.12
CA HIS A 239 -4.65 14.11 1.98
C HIS A 239 -3.64 14.09 3.14
N PHE A 240 -3.27 15.25 3.71
CA PHE A 240 -2.29 15.35 4.81
C PHE A 240 -2.57 14.37 5.97
N ALA A 241 -3.82 14.30 6.44
CA ALA A 241 -4.22 13.37 7.50
C ALA A 241 -4.04 11.87 7.16
N ASP A 242 -3.96 11.50 5.87
CA ASP A 242 -3.69 10.13 5.45
C ASP A 242 -2.19 9.85 5.28
N VAL A 243 -1.35 10.88 5.14
CA VAL A 243 0.11 10.74 5.15
C VAL A 243 0.59 10.24 6.51
N ASP A 244 0.05 10.79 7.61
CA ASP A 244 0.39 10.34 8.97
C ASP A 244 0.05 8.86 9.18
N ARG A 245 -1.09 8.41 8.66
CA ARG A 245 -1.51 7.01 8.74
C ARG A 245 -0.58 6.10 7.94
N LEU A 246 -0.17 6.54 6.75
CA LEU A 246 0.81 5.83 5.94
C LEU A 246 2.15 5.74 6.68
N LEU A 247 2.65 6.83 7.25
CA LEU A 247 3.89 6.84 8.02
C LEU A 247 3.86 5.88 9.21
N GLN A 248 2.76 5.86 9.97
CA GLN A 248 2.57 4.89 11.06
C GLN A 248 2.63 3.43 10.57
N VAL A 249 2.09 3.17 9.37
CA VAL A 249 2.14 1.85 8.75
C VAL A 249 3.56 1.49 8.30
N LEU A 250 4.29 2.42 7.68
CA LEU A 250 5.68 2.20 7.28
C LEU A 250 6.57 1.97 8.50
N GLN A 251 6.43 2.78 9.55
CA GLN A 251 7.18 2.58 10.79
C GLN A 251 6.95 1.19 11.38
N ARG A 252 5.71 0.70 11.40
CA ARG A 252 5.42 -0.66 11.87
C ARG A 252 6.10 -1.76 11.04
N LEU A 253 6.32 -1.54 9.75
CA LEU A 253 7.09 -2.49 8.93
C LEU A 253 8.57 -2.48 9.33
N VAL A 254 9.13 -1.30 9.61
CA VAL A 254 10.50 -1.13 10.13
C VAL A 254 10.67 -1.76 11.51
N ASP A 255 9.75 -1.50 12.44
CA ASP A 255 9.74 -2.06 13.81
C ASP A 255 9.72 -3.60 13.82
N ASN A 256 9.19 -4.21 12.75
CA ASN A 256 9.21 -5.66 12.54
C ASN A 256 10.54 -6.18 11.95
N GLY A 257 11.57 -5.33 11.88
CA GLY A 257 12.91 -5.61 11.37
C GLY A 257 13.06 -5.47 9.85
N ASN A 258 12.04 -5.02 9.12
CA ASN A 258 12.15 -4.88 7.66
C ASN A 258 12.84 -3.57 7.28
N SER A 259 13.45 -3.53 6.10
CA SER A 259 13.99 -2.29 5.52
C SER A 259 12.96 -1.69 4.58
N ILE A 260 12.84 -0.36 4.57
CA ILE A 260 11.95 0.35 3.65
C ILE A 260 12.76 1.38 2.88
N VAL A 261 12.58 1.40 1.57
CA VAL A 261 13.14 2.43 0.68
C VAL A 261 11.98 3.10 -0.05
N VAL A 262 11.83 4.41 0.16
CA VAL A 262 10.76 5.19 -0.46
C VAL A 262 11.36 6.24 -1.38
N ILE A 263 10.84 6.38 -2.59
CA ILE A 263 11.08 7.55 -3.44
C ILE A 263 10.00 8.57 -3.09
N GLU A 264 10.38 9.74 -2.61
CA GLU A 264 9.43 10.77 -2.22
C GLU A 264 9.91 12.19 -2.48
N HIS A 265 8.91 13.07 -2.56
CA HIS A 265 9.05 14.52 -2.64
C HIS A 265 8.26 15.23 -1.53
N ASN A 266 7.42 14.50 -0.79
CA ASN A 266 6.67 15.04 0.33
C ASN A 266 7.56 15.22 1.56
N MET A 267 7.67 16.47 2.03
CA MET A 267 8.57 16.80 3.13
C MET A 267 8.17 16.17 4.47
N GLU A 268 6.88 15.92 4.73
CA GLU A 268 6.45 15.22 5.97
C GLU A 268 7.01 13.79 6.02
N VAL A 269 7.09 13.14 4.85
CA VAL A 269 7.68 11.81 4.74
C VAL A 269 9.19 11.86 4.87
N ILE A 270 9.83 12.78 4.15
CA ILE A 270 11.29 12.92 4.13
C ILE A 270 11.83 13.27 5.53
N LYS A 271 11.15 14.17 6.24
CA LYS A 271 11.45 14.52 7.63
C LYS A 271 11.40 13.32 8.57
N SER A 272 10.49 12.39 8.32
CA SER A 272 10.24 11.24 9.18
C SER A 272 11.17 10.05 8.87
N ALA A 273 12.08 10.19 7.91
CA ALA A 273 13.03 9.15 7.54
C ALA A 273 14.12 8.97 8.61
N ASP A 274 14.58 7.74 8.78
CA ASP A 274 15.80 7.47 9.56
C ASP A 274 17.04 7.87 8.75
N TRP A 275 16.96 7.72 7.42
CA TRP A 275 18.07 7.97 6.51
C TRP A 275 17.60 8.53 5.17
N ILE A 276 18.34 9.50 4.63
CA ILE A 276 18.06 10.12 3.35
C ILE A 276 19.22 9.88 2.39
N ILE A 277 18.89 9.61 1.12
CA ILE A 277 19.82 9.60 -0.01
C ILE A 277 19.34 10.66 -1.00
N ASP A 278 20.04 11.80 -1.07
CA ASP A 278 19.65 12.91 -1.94
C ASP A 278 20.42 12.89 -3.26
N LEU A 279 19.67 12.81 -4.37
CA LEU A 279 20.22 12.78 -5.73
C LEU A 279 20.07 14.11 -6.45
N GLY A 280 21.10 14.50 -7.19
CA GLY A 280 21.11 15.76 -7.94
C GLY A 280 22.42 15.95 -8.72
N PRO A 281 22.91 17.19 -8.86
CA PRO A 281 22.33 18.44 -8.36
C PRO A 281 21.13 18.92 -9.19
N ALA A 282 21.04 18.51 -10.46
CA ALA A 282 19.92 18.78 -11.34
C ALA A 282 19.28 17.46 -11.85
N GLY A 283 18.42 17.56 -12.85
CA GLY A 283 17.85 16.42 -13.55
C GLY A 283 18.45 16.26 -14.95
N GLY A 284 18.34 15.06 -15.53
CA GLY A 284 18.88 14.76 -16.85
C GLY A 284 20.39 14.57 -16.81
N ASP A 285 21.09 15.10 -17.82
CA ASP A 285 22.54 14.92 -17.97
C ASP A 285 23.36 15.61 -16.86
N ASP A 286 22.79 16.62 -16.21
CA ASP A 286 23.39 17.37 -15.10
C ASP A 286 23.00 16.78 -13.71
N GLY A 287 22.43 15.57 -13.68
CA GLY A 287 22.02 14.86 -12.47
C GLY A 287 22.77 13.54 -12.27
N GLY A 288 22.22 12.68 -11.41
CA GLY A 288 22.74 11.32 -11.21
C GLY A 288 23.93 11.22 -10.25
N GLU A 289 24.16 12.25 -9.44
CA GLU A 289 25.15 12.25 -8.36
C GLU A 289 24.47 12.21 -6.98
N VAL A 290 25.18 11.67 -5.98
CA VAL A 290 24.76 11.70 -4.58
C VAL A 290 25.24 13.02 -3.98
N ILE A 291 24.30 13.90 -3.63
CA ILE A 291 24.61 15.23 -3.10
C ILE A 291 24.79 15.19 -1.59
N ALA A 292 23.93 14.43 -0.92
CA ALA A 292 23.97 14.25 0.52
C ALA A 292 23.45 12.85 0.87
N GLN A 293 23.98 12.30 1.95
CA GLN A 293 23.51 11.07 2.54
C GLN A 293 23.67 11.19 4.07
N GLY A 294 22.64 10.81 4.82
CA GLY A 294 22.63 10.95 6.28
C GLY A 294 21.23 10.99 6.86
N THR A 295 21.16 11.30 8.14
CA THR A 295 19.90 11.66 8.83
C THR A 295 19.26 12.93 8.22
N PRO A 296 17.96 13.16 8.40
CA PRO A 296 17.31 14.39 7.95
C PRO A 296 18.00 15.67 8.43
N GLU A 297 18.53 15.68 9.65
CA GLU A 297 19.29 16.79 10.22
C GLU A 297 20.63 17.01 9.49
N GLU A 298 21.38 15.94 9.23
CA GLU A 298 22.66 16.03 8.51
C GLU A 298 22.45 16.50 7.06
N VAL A 299 21.39 16.04 6.38
CA VAL A 299 21.06 16.50 5.03
C VAL A 299 20.61 17.97 5.05
N ALA A 300 19.92 18.43 6.10
CA ALA A 300 19.50 19.83 6.25
C ALA A 300 20.68 20.82 6.40
N GLU A 301 21.84 20.34 6.85
CA GLU A 301 23.08 21.14 6.96
C GLU A 301 23.81 21.29 5.62
N ASN A 302 23.52 20.44 4.63
CA ASN A 302 24.21 20.46 3.33
C ASN A 302 23.65 21.56 2.41
N GLU A 303 24.46 22.59 2.16
CA GLU A 303 24.07 23.74 1.34
C GLU A 303 23.86 23.42 -0.16
N GLN A 304 24.41 22.31 -0.65
CA GLN A 304 24.26 21.87 -2.04
C GLN A 304 22.95 21.09 -2.26
N SER A 305 22.32 20.60 -1.18
CA SER A 305 21.09 19.83 -1.25
C SER A 305 19.86 20.75 -1.31
N PHE A 306 19.11 20.71 -2.41
CA PHE A 306 17.79 21.34 -2.48
C PHE A 306 16.84 20.78 -1.43
N THR A 307 16.90 19.46 -1.19
CA THR A 307 16.10 18.79 -0.17
C THR A 307 16.47 19.30 1.22
N GLY A 308 17.77 19.40 1.52
CA GLY A 308 18.31 19.95 2.76
C GLY A 308 17.86 21.39 3.02
N TYR A 309 17.84 22.24 1.99
CA TYR A 309 17.33 23.60 2.10
C TYR A 309 15.89 23.66 2.61
N PHE A 310 14.99 22.79 2.10
CA PHE A 310 13.59 22.76 2.54
C PHE A 310 13.42 22.14 3.93
N LEU A 311 14.17 21.06 4.24
CA LEU A 311 14.18 20.44 5.58
C LEU A 311 14.59 21.45 6.66
N ARG A 312 15.68 22.19 6.43
CA ARG A 312 16.16 23.22 7.35
C ARG A 312 15.11 24.29 7.65
N ARG A 313 14.31 24.69 6.65
CA ARG A 313 13.23 25.66 6.84
C ARG A 313 12.12 25.09 7.72
N MET A 314 11.72 23.84 7.50
CA MET A 314 10.70 23.19 8.32
C MET A 314 11.13 23.04 9.78
N PHE A 315 12.36 22.58 10.03
CA PHE A 315 12.87 22.47 11.40
C PHE A 315 12.92 23.83 12.12
N ASN A 316 13.28 24.89 11.40
CA ASN A 316 13.29 26.25 11.95
C ASN A 316 11.86 26.76 12.25
N GLU A 317 10.90 26.50 11.37
CA GLU A 317 9.50 26.89 11.56
C GLU A 317 8.86 26.16 12.76
N GLU A 318 9.13 24.85 12.92
CA GLU A 318 8.66 24.08 14.08
C GLU A 318 9.29 24.53 15.39
N THR A 319 10.59 24.82 15.38
CA THR A 319 11.28 25.37 16.54
C THR A 319 10.69 26.71 16.94
N ALA A 320 10.40 27.59 15.97
CA ALA A 320 9.75 28.86 16.22
C ALA A 320 8.32 28.68 16.78
N HIS A 321 7.56 27.72 16.25
CA HIS A 321 6.20 27.41 16.71
C HIS A 321 6.19 26.83 18.14
N ALA A 322 7.13 25.94 18.45
CA ALA A 322 7.29 25.36 19.79
C ALA A 322 7.66 26.44 20.82
N ILE A 323 8.57 27.36 20.46
CA ILE A 323 8.93 28.50 21.32
C ILE A 323 7.74 29.45 21.54
N ALA A 324 6.97 29.76 20.48
CA ALA A 324 5.78 30.62 20.57
C ALA A 324 4.71 30.00 21.50
N HIS A 325 4.41 28.71 21.35
CA HIS A 325 3.46 28.01 22.23
C HIS A 325 3.94 27.89 23.68
N HIS A 326 5.24 27.73 23.91
CA HIS A 326 5.80 27.77 25.26
C HIS A 326 5.72 29.16 25.90
N THR A 327 5.83 30.23 25.10
CA THR A 327 5.74 31.61 25.58
C THR A 327 4.30 32.02 25.87
N GLU A 328 3.32 31.54 25.09
CA GLU A 328 1.88 31.77 25.36
C GLU A 328 1.35 31.03 26.59
N ASN A 329 1.94 29.87 26.93
CA ASN A 329 1.64 29.13 28.17
C ASN A 329 2.41 29.65 29.40
N GLN A 330 3.17 30.74 29.27
CA GLN A 330 3.84 31.43 30.39
C GLN A 330 3.38 32.90 30.47
N VAL A 331 2.18 33.13 31.01
CA VAL A 331 1.75 34.46 31.47
C VAL A 331 1.27 34.41 32.93
N VAL A 332 2.15 34.97 33.79
CA VAL A 332 1.92 35.62 35.10
C VAL A 332 1.76 34.73 36.35
N ILE A 333 2.89 34.47 37.02
CA ILE A 333 2.98 34.52 38.49
C ILE A 333 4.10 35.49 38.83
N GLY A 334 3.77 36.76 39.04
CA GLY A 334 4.77 37.75 39.41
C GLY A 334 4.29 39.19 39.33
N GLN A 335 3.42 39.58 40.25
CA GLN A 335 3.65 40.71 41.18
C GLN A 335 2.35 41.02 41.92
N GLY A 336 2.34 40.63 43.19
CA GLY A 336 1.31 40.98 44.15
C GLY A 336 1.75 40.46 45.50
N LEU A 337 2.68 41.17 46.14
CA LEU A 337 2.96 41.15 47.59
C LEU A 337 4.04 42.20 47.91
N SER A 338 3.61 43.44 48.11
CA SER A 338 3.82 44.25 49.33
C SER A 338 3.31 45.66 49.09
#